data_AF-H2Y6R7-F1
#
_entry.id   AF-H2Y6R7-F1
#
_cell.length_a   1.000
_cell.length_b   1.000
_cell.length_c   1.000
_cell.angle_alpha   90.00
_cell.angle_beta   90.00
_cell.angle_gamma   90.00
#
_symmetry.space_group_name_H-M   'P 1'
#
loop_
_entity.id
_entity.type
_entity.pdbx_description
1 polymer ?
#
loop_
_entity_poly.entity_id
_entity_poly.type
_entity_poly.pdbx_seq_one_letter_code
_entity_poly.pdbx_strand_id
1 'polypeptide(L)'
;MGVHVSRIQSITLDDLGTSELLLARSVGNDNFNDIMEDKLENEMKPTSHSNMEERKSFIRGKYMARRYVVHTCADDAACLADELGQAVRSCDVFSLVQLWAEGADLCCNLPSTNRIGLGYSPSASSTCSTTPLSAITSL
;
A
#
# COMPACT_ATOMS: atom_id res chain seq x y z
N MET A 1 -4.98 -16.10 -1.78
CA MET A 1 -4.38 -14.79 -2.11
C MET A 1 -2.87 -14.83 -1.96
N GLY A 2 -2.33 -15.62 -1.02
CA GLY A 2 -0.89 -15.76 -0.83
C GLY A 2 -0.37 -14.77 0.22
N VAL A 3 0.81 -15.05 0.76
CA VAL A 3 1.38 -14.32 1.91
C VAL A 3 1.75 -12.87 1.60
N HIS A 4 1.89 -12.53 0.31
CA HIS A 4 2.14 -11.16 -0.16
C HIS A 4 0.88 -10.27 -0.12
N VAL A 5 -0.31 -10.86 0.05
CA VAL A 5 -1.58 -10.12 0.19
C VAL A 5 -2.14 -10.24 1.60
N SER A 6 -2.16 -11.46 2.16
CA SER A 6 -2.74 -11.71 3.47
C SER A 6 -2.06 -12.89 4.14
N ARG A 7 -1.67 -12.68 5.40
CA ARG A 7 -1.19 -13.71 6.32
C ARG A 7 -2.26 -13.87 7.40
N ILE A 8 -2.80 -15.08 7.55
CA ILE A 8 -3.89 -15.37 8.46
C ILE A 8 -3.31 -16.07 9.68
N GLN A 9 -3.63 -15.54 10.87
CA GLN A 9 -3.32 -16.14 12.15
C GLN A 9 -4.58 -16.15 13.02
N SER A 10 -4.72 -17.16 13.86
CA SER A 10 -5.80 -17.33 14.82
C SER A 10 -5.41 -16.72 16.16
N ILE A 11 -6.17 -15.72 16.62
CA ILE A 11 -5.94 -15.06 17.92
C ILE A 11 -6.00 -16.04 19.10
N THR A 12 -6.75 -17.13 18.97
CA THR A 12 -6.95 -18.11 20.05
C THR A 12 -6.05 -19.34 19.95
N LEU A 13 -5.52 -19.65 18.77
CA LEU A 13 -4.78 -20.89 18.52
C LEU A 13 -3.29 -20.66 18.23
N ASP A 14 -2.91 -19.49 17.73
CA ASP A 14 -1.52 -19.17 17.41
C ASP A 14 -0.88 -18.38 18.56
N ASP A 15 0.43 -18.59 18.75
CA ASP A 15 1.24 -17.79 19.68
C ASP A 15 1.59 -16.46 19.02
N LEU A 16 0.95 -15.37 19.47
CA LEU A 16 1.09 -14.04 18.89
C LEU A 16 1.85 -13.11 19.82
N GLY A 17 2.97 -12.58 19.33
CA GLY A 17 3.71 -11.52 19.99
C GLY A 17 3.03 -10.15 19.87
N THR A 18 3.39 -9.22 20.75
CA THR A 18 2.82 -7.86 20.74
C THR A 18 3.01 -7.14 19.40
N SER A 19 4.14 -7.37 18.72
CA SER A 19 4.44 -6.77 17.42
C SER A 19 3.49 -7.21 16.32
N GLU A 20 3.01 -8.46 16.34
CA GLU A 20 2.08 -8.99 15.33
C GLU A 20 0.69 -8.38 15.45
N LEU A 21 0.34 -7.87 16.64
CA LEU A 21 -0.93 -7.24 16.92
C LEU A 21 -0.90 -5.71 16.73
N LEU A 22 0.26 -5.10 16.49
CA LEU A 22 0.38 -3.64 16.42
C LEU A 22 -0.51 -3.04 15.35
N LEU A 23 -0.48 -3.57 14.13
CA LEU A 23 -1.32 -3.08 13.03
C LEU A 23 -2.81 -3.29 13.29
N ALA A 24 -3.18 -4.46 13.83
CA ALA A 24 -4.57 -4.75 14.20
C ALA A 24 -5.08 -3.77 15.28
N ARG A 25 -4.21 -3.40 16.22
CA ARG A 25 -4.51 -2.44 17.28
C ARG A 25 -4.53 -0.99 16.80
N SER A 26 -3.61 -0.60 15.92
CA SER A 26 -3.46 0.80 15.49
C SER A 26 -4.44 1.19 14.40
N VAL A 27 -4.79 0.26 13.49
CA VAL A 27 -5.69 0.52 12.37
C VAL A 27 -7.10 0.03 12.70
N GLY A 28 -7.25 -1.25 13.04
CA GLY A 28 -8.57 -1.86 13.27
C GLY A 28 -9.40 -2.00 11.98
N ASN A 29 -10.55 -2.68 12.09
CA ASN A 29 -11.38 -2.98 10.93
C ASN A 29 -12.10 -1.75 10.38
N ASP A 30 -12.62 -0.89 11.25
CA ASP A 30 -13.45 0.25 10.84
C ASP A 30 -12.62 1.23 10.00
N ASN A 31 -11.51 1.74 10.54
CA ASN A 31 -10.64 2.65 9.79
C ASN A 31 -10.05 2.01 8.52
N PHE A 32 -9.77 0.70 8.52
CA PHE A 32 -9.30 0.02 7.31
C PHE A 32 -10.41 -0.07 6.25
N ASN A 33 -11.66 -0.29 6.67
CA ASN A 33 -12.80 -0.32 5.76
C ASN A 33 -13.14 1.07 5.23
N ASP A 34 -12.96 2.12 6.03
CA ASP A 34 -13.14 3.51 5.57
C ASP A 34 -12.26 3.84 4.36
N ILE A 35 -11.09 3.18 4.24
CA ILE A 35 -10.19 3.31 3.09
C ILE A 35 -10.51 2.30 1.98
N MET A 36 -10.60 1.01 2.35
CA MET A 36 -10.65 -0.09 1.38
C MET A 36 -12.03 -0.39 0.82
N GLU A 37 -13.06 0.21 1.42
CA GLU A 37 -14.47 0.08 1.05
C GLU A 37 -15.14 1.46 0.89
N ASP A 38 -14.39 2.56 0.76
CA ASP A 38 -14.91 3.94 0.73
C ASP A 38 -16.02 4.15 -0.32
N LYS A 39 -15.79 3.69 -1.56
CA LYS A 39 -16.81 3.74 -2.63
C LYS A 39 -17.65 2.47 -2.76
N LEU A 40 -17.63 1.58 -1.77
CA LEU A 40 -18.42 0.35 -1.79
C LEU A 40 -19.90 0.67 -1.54
N GLU A 41 -20.75 0.27 -2.48
CA GLU A 41 -22.18 0.27 -2.24
C GLU A 41 -22.57 -0.89 -1.32
N ASN A 42 -23.42 -0.65 -0.31
CA ASN A 42 -23.78 -1.67 0.69
C ASN A 42 -24.35 -2.95 0.09
N GLU A 43 -25.11 -2.87 -1.01
CA GLU A 43 -25.69 -4.01 -1.71
C GLU A 43 -24.63 -4.94 -2.33
N MET A 44 -23.42 -4.44 -2.57
CA MET A 44 -22.30 -5.22 -3.11
C MET A 44 -21.54 -5.98 -2.03
N LYS A 45 -21.77 -5.68 -0.75
CA LYS A 45 -21.08 -6.33 0.36
C LYS A 45 -21.72 -7.70 0.64
N PRO A 46 -20.96 -8.81 0.58
CA PRO A 46 -21.52 -10.14 0.79
C PRO A 46 -22.06 -10.28 2.22
N THR A 47 -23.16 -11.03 2.35
CA THR A 47 -23.80 -11.31 3.63
C THR A 47 -23.45 -12.72 4.12
N SER A 48 -23.97 -13.09 5.29
CA SER A 48 -23.91 -14.46 5.81
C SER A 48 -24.51 -15.49 4.86
N HIS A 49 -25.45 -15.09 4.00
CA HIS A 49 -26.15 -15.95 3.05
C HIS A 49 -25.54 -15.98 1.65
N SER A 50 -24.60 -15.06 1.35
CA SER A 50 -23.90 -15.04 0.06
C SER A 50 -23.15 -16.34 -0.18
N ASN A 51 -23.16 -16.77 -1.44
CA ASN A 51 -22.50 -17.99 -1.85
C ASN A 51 -20.97 -17.83 -1.86
N MET A 52 -20.26 -18.94 -2.03
CA MET A 52 -18.80 -18.98 -1.97
C MET A 52 -18.15 -18.13 -3.07
N GLU A 53 -18.75 -18.07 -4.26
CA GLU A 53 -18.16 -17.34 -5.39
C GLU A 53 -18.31 -15.83 -5.23
N GLU A 54 -19.46 -15.36 -4.76
CA GLU A 54 -19.70 -13.95 -4.41
C GLU A 54 -18.69 -13.46 -3.37
N ARG A 55 -18.51 -14.24 -2.29
CA ARG A 55 -17.53 -13.94 -1.23
C ARG A 55 -16.10 -13.89 -1.77
N LYS A 56 -15.70 -14.87 -2.59
CA LYS A 56 -14.37 -14.90 -3.21
C LYS A 56 -14.14 -13.73 -4.15
N SER A 57 -15.13 -13.40 -4.98
CA SER A 57 -15.07 -12.28 -5.91
C SER A 57 -14.92 -10.95 -5.18
N PHE A 58 -15.72 -10.73 -4.13
CA PHE A 58 -15.63 -9.56 -3.27
C PHE A 58 -14.25 -9.46 -2.60
N ILE A 59 -13.78 -10.54 -1.95
CA ILE A 59 -12.49 -10.56 -1.25
C ILE A 59 -11.33 -10.27 -2.22
N ARG A 60 -11.31 -10.88 -3.42
CA ARG A 60 -10.29 -10.57 -4.43
C ARG A 60 -10.41 -9.13 -4.93
N GLY A 61 -11.64 -8.65 -5.15
CA GLY A 61 -11.93 -7.27 -5.53
C GLY A 61 -11.38 -6.25 -4.53
N LYS A 62 -11.63 -6.48 -3.24
CA LYS A 62 -11.16 -5.63 -2.14
C LYS A 62 -9.63 -5.67 -2.01
N TYR A 63 -9.03 -6.84 -1.82
CA TYR A 63 -7.63 -6.92 -1.40
C TYR A 63 -6.61 -6.97 -2.54
N MET A 64 -6.97 -7.51 -3.71
CA MET A 64 -6.03 -7.63 -4.84
C MET A 64 -6.21 -6.48 -5.83
N ALA A 65 -7.46 -6.24 -6.25
CA ALA A 65 -7.77 -5.20 -7.23
C ALA A 65 -8.01 -3.82 -6.60
N ARG A 66 -8.14 -3.74 -5.27
CA ARG A 66 -8.43 -2.50 -4.52
C ARG A 66 -9.61 -1.73 -5.12
N ARG A 67 -10.62 -2.49 -5.57
CA ARG A 67 -11.70 -2.01 -6.44
C ARG A 67 -12.54 -0.92 -5.80
N TYR A 68 -12.64 -0.91 -4.48
CA TYR A 68 -13.55 -0.05 -3.72
C TYR A 68 -12.85 1.12 -3.01
N VAL A 69 -11.61 1.41 -3.41
CA VAL A 69 -10.84 2.55 -2.91
C VAL A 69 -11.17 3.81 -3.72
N VAL A 70 -11.35 4.95 -3.03
CA VAL A 70 -11.38 6.28 -3.65
C VAL A 70 -9.94 6.77 -3.83
N HIS A 71 -9.62 7.34 -5.00
CA HIS A 71 -8.31 7.93 -5.24
C HIS A 71 -8.37 9.41 -4.84
N THR A 72 -7.51 9.80 -3.89
CA THR A 72 -7.45 11.15 -3.32
C THR A 72 -6.37 12.00 -4.01
N CYS A 73 -5.37 11.36 -4.62
CA CYS A 73 -4.27 12.02 -5.29
C CYS A 73 -4.44 12.02 -6.83
N ALA A 74 -3.65 12.84 -7.53
CA ALA A 74 -3.48 12.68 -8.98
C ALA A 74 -2.64 11.42 -9.27
N ASP A 75 -2.93 10.71 -10.37
CA ASP A 75 -2.23 9.49 -10.81
C ASP A 75 -0.73 9.70 -11.20
N ASP A 76 -0.10 10.78 -10.72
CA ASP A 76 1.32 11.08 -10.94
C ASP A 76 2.17 10.44 -9.83
N ALA A 77 3.07 9.54 -10.24
CA ALA A 77 4.00 8.86 -9.34
C ALA A 77 4.88 9.82 -8.52
N ALA A 78 5.23 11.00 -9.07
CA ALA A 78 6.01 11.99 -8.34
C ALA A 78 5.20 12.64 -7.20
N CYS A 79 3.91 12.90 -7.43
CA CYS A 79 3.00 13.41 -6.39
C CYS A 79 2.80 12.38 -5.28
N LEU A 80 2.53 11.12 -5.64
CA LEU A 80 2.38 10.03 -4.67
C LEU A 80 3.64 9.83 -3.82
N ALA A 81 4.84 9.99 -4.39
CA ALA A 81 6.09 9.87 -3.64
C ALA A 81 6.30 11.03 -2.64
N ASP A 82 5.89 12.26 -2.98
CA ASP A 82 5.96 13.38 -2.03
C ASP A 82 4.98 13.22 -0.87
N GLU A 83 3.72 12.85 -1.18
CA GLU A 83 2.70 12.58 -0.18
C GLU A 83 3.06 11.41 0.73
N LEU A 84 3.64 10.35 0.17
CA LEU A 84 4.20 9.25 0.96
C LEU A 84 5.28 9.75 1.92
N GLY A 85 6.16 10.64 1.45
CA GLY A 85 7.16 11.27 2.29
C GLY A 85 6.54 12.13 3.41
N GLN A 86 5.44 12.82 3.14
CA GLN A 86 4.72 13.60 4.14
C GLN A 86 4.08 12.68 5.20
N ALA A 87 3.39 11.62 4.78
CA ALA A 87 2.76 10.64 5.67
C ALA A 87 3.77 9.96 6.61
N VAL A 88 4.96 9.62 6.11
CA VAL A 88 6.06 9.08 6.94
C VAL A 88 6.52 10.12 7.97
N ARG A 89 6.71 11.38 7.57
CA ARG A 89 7.18 12.47 8.47
C ARG A 89 6.15 12.80 9.56
N SER A 90 4.86 12.75 9.24
CA SER A 90 3.78 12.96 10.20
C SER A 90 3.45 11.73 11.04
N CYS A 91 4.04 10.57 10.73
CA CYS A 91 3.71 9.28 11.34
C CYS A 91 2.22 8.91 11.19
N ASP A 92 1.62 9.28 10.06
CA ASP A 92 0.21 9.02 9.75
C ASP A 92 0.04 7.67 9.06
N VAL A 93 -0.30 6.65 9.85
CA VAL A 93 -0.52 5.29 9.33
C VAL A 93 -1.72 5.20 8.38
N PHE A 94 -2.73 6.06 8.54
CA PHE A 94 -3.93 6.02 7.69
C PHE A 94 -3.62 6.59 6.31
N SER A 95 -2.87 7.68 6.23
CA SER A 95 -2.35 8.19 4.94
C SER A 95 -1.46 7.16 4.24
N LEU A 96 -0.63 6.42 4.97
CA LEU A 96 0.19 5.34 4.38
C LEU A 96 -0.68 4.22 3.79
N VAL A 97 -1.74 3.81 4.50
CA VAL A 97 -2.69 2.80 4.02
C VAL A 97 -3.46 3.32 2.80
N GLN A 98 -3.91 4.57 2.81
CA GLN A 98 -4.59 5.23 1.69
C GLN A 98 -3.71 5.25 0.43
N LEU A 99 -2.47 5.75 0.54
CA LEU A 99 -1.53 5.82 -0.59
C LEU A 99 -1.20 4.43 -1.13
N TRP A 100 -1.00 3.44 -0.26
CA TRP A 100 -0.84 2.04 -0.69
C TRP A 100 -2.10 1.52 -1.42
N ALA A 101 -3.28 1.88 -0.92
CA ALA A 101 -4.55 1.47 -1.48
C ALA A 101 -4.74 2.06 -2.91
N GLU A 102 -4.28 3.29 -3.13
CA GLU A 102 -4.22 3.99 -4.41
C GLU A 102 -3.11 3.49 -5.35
N GLY A 103 -2.17 2.68 -4.83
CA GLY A 103 -1.13 2.04 -5.62
C GLY A 103 0.25 2.71 -5.55
N ALA A 104 0.50 3.58 -4.57
CA ALA A 104 1.83 4.10 -4.30
C ALA A 104 2.80 2.94 -3.98
N ASP A 105 4.02 3.03 -4.54
CA ASP A 105 5.10 2.10 -4.21
C ASP A 105 5.75 2.51 -2.88
N LEU A 106 5.41 1.79 -1.81
CA LEU A 106 6.00 2.02 -0.49
C LEU A 106 7.51 1.74 -0.43
N CYS A 107 8.07 1.08 -1.44
CA CYS A 107 9.50 0.77 -1.52
C CYS A 107 10.28 1.81 -2.34
N CYS A 108 9.62 2.82 -2.90
CA CYS A 108 10.29 3.83 -3.71
C CYS A 108 11.24 4.70 -2.86
N ASN A 109 12.22 5.32 -3.52
CA ASN A 109 13.07 6.32 -2.88
C ASN A 109 12.28 7.60 -2.71
N LEU A 110 12.02 7.98 -1.44
CA LEU A 110 11.37 9.24 -1.14
C LEU A 110 12.26 10.41 -1.60
N PRO A 111 11.67 11.45 -2.20
CA PRO A 111 12.41 12.65 -2.53
C PRO A 111 13.01 13.20 -1.24
N SER A 112 14.35 13.25 -1.19
CA SER A 112 15.05 13.86 -0.07
C SER A 112 14.60 15.30 0.00
N THR A 113 13.92 15.68 1.08
CA THR A 113 13.66 17.09 1.36
C THR A 113 15.02 17.77 1.50
N ASN A 114 15.48 18.41 0.44
CA ASN A 114 16.68 19.23 0.48
C ASN A 114 16.45 20.25 1.61
N ARG A 115 17.15 20.06 2.73
CA ARG A 115 17.27 21.10 3.76
C ARG A 115 17.86 22.30 3.06
N ILE A 116 17.04 23.31 2.78
CA ILE A 116 17.51 24.58 2.23
C ILE A 116 18.50 25.15 3.23
N GLY A 117 19.77 25.28 2.83
CA GLY A 117 20.81 25.94 3.62
C GLY A 117 22.18 25.28 3.54
N LEU A 118 22.79 25.26 2.35
CA LEU A 118 24.14 25.77 2.04
C LEU A 118 24.42 25.39 0.58
N GLY A 119 24.65 26.40 -0.26
CA GLY A 119 24.74 26.25 -1.71
C GLY A 119 25.79 25.22 -2.13
N TYR A 120 25.34 24.19 -2.84
CA TYR A 120 26.20 23.40 -3.73
C TYR A 120 25.33 22.81 -4.84
N SER A 121 25.49 23.33 -6.05
CA SER A 121 24.96 22.75 -7.28
C SER A 121 25.95 21.70 -7.78
N PRO A 122 25.58 20.41 -7.93
CA PRO A 122 26.39 19.47 -8.67
C PRO A 122 25.96 19.55 -10.14
N SER A 123 26.73 20.31 -10.92
CA SER A 123 26.79 20.13 -12.36
C SER A 123 27.50 18.81 -12.66
N ALA A 124 26.80 17.81 -13.18
CA ALA A 124 27.40 16.79 -14.03
C ALA A 124 26.32 16.01 -14.80
N SER A 125 26.21 16.37 -16.08
CA SER A 125 25.81 15.49 -17.17
C SER A 125 26.45 14.10 -17.06
N SER A 126 25.66 13.03 -17.17
CA SER A 126 26.15 11.71 -17.58
C SER A 126 25.02 10.94 -18.24
N THR A 127 25.22 10.68 -19.52
CA THR A 127 24.36 9.92 -20.44
C THR A 127 24.16 8.49 -19.92
N CYS A 128 22.91 8.07 -19.72
CA CYS A 128 22.57 6.67 -19.49
C CYS A 128 22.65 5.92 -20.83
N SER A 129 23.73 5.18 -21.04
CA SER A 129 23.86 4.21 -22.12
C SER A 129 23.17 2.91 -21.71
N THR A 130 22.02 2.63 -22.32
CA THR A 130 21.33 1.35 -22.22
C THR A 130 22.18 0.26 -22.85
N THR A 131 22.62 -0.72 -22.04
CA THR A 131 22.97 -2.05 -22.54
C THR A 131 22.03 -3.06 -21.89
N PRO A 132 21.36 -3.93 -22.65
CA PRO A 132 20.55 -4.99 -22.07
C PRO A 132 21.47 -6.14 -21.62
N LEU A 133 21.46 -6.46 -20.32
CA LEU A 133 22.09 -7.68 -19.84
C LEU A 133 21.14 -8.86 -20.12
N SER A 134 21.45 -9.60 -21.18
CA SER A 134 20.97 -10.95 -21.38
C SER A 134 21.53 -11.87 -20.29
N ALA A 135 20.64 -12.68 -19.72
CA ALA A 135 20.85 -14.04 -19.22
C ALA A 135 22.05 -14.30 -18.29
N ILE A 136 21.76 -14.46 -17.00
CA ILE A 136 22.47 -15.42 -16.15
C ILE A 136 21.42 -16.32 -15.49
N THR A 137 21.23 -17.48 -16.08
CA THR A 137 20.60 -18.66 -15.47
C THR A 137 21.71 -19.45 -14.78
N SER A 138 21.66 -19.59 -13.45
CA SER A 138 21.96 -20.83 -12.70
C SER A 138 21.98 -20.56 -11.20
N LEU A 139 21.00 -21.11 -10.47
CA LEU A 139 21.17 -22.23 -9.53
C LEU A 139 19.78 -22.77 -9.15
#